data_AF-A0A1A6GZ53-F1
#
_entry.id   AF-A0A1A6GZ53-F1
#
_cell.length_a   1.000
_cell.length_b   1.000
_cell.length_c   1.000
_cell.angle_alpha   90.00
_cell.angle_beta   90.00
_cell.angle_gamma   90.00
#
_symmetry.space_group_name_H-M   'P 1'
#
loop_
_entity.id
_entity.type
_entity.pdbx_description
1 polymer ?
#
loop_
_entity_poly.entity_id
_entity_poly.type
_entity_poly.pdbx_seq_one_letter_code
_entity_poly.pdbx_strand_id
1 'polypeptide(L)'
;KIPPTGKLVLTLKTNACEGKENFVRYLEHVQAVITVNATRRGDLNINMTSPMGTKSILLSRRPRDDDSKVGFDKWPFMTTHTWGEDARGTWTLELGFVGSTPQKGLLKEWTLMLHGTQSAPYIDQVVRDYQSKLAMSKKQELEEELDEAVERSLQSILRKN
;
A
#
# COMPACT_ATOMS: atom_id res chain seq x y z
N LYS A 1 -26.40 -7.17 -2.60
CA LYS A 1 -26.52 -8.13 -1.46
C LYS A 1 -25.23 -8.94 -1.39
N ILE A 2 -24.73 -9.24 -0.19
CA ILE A 2 -23.55 -10.09 -0.03
C ILE A 2 -24.02 -11.56 -0.13
N PRO A 3 -23.40 -12.40 -0.98
CA PRO A 3 -23.80 -13.79 -1.10
C PRO A 3 -23.47 -14.56 0.20
N PRO A 4 -24.30 -15.54 0.62
CA PRO A 4 -24.03 -16.34 1.82
C PRO A 4 -22.76 -17.19 1.74
N THR A 5 -22.36 -17.56 0.52
CA THR A 5 -21.13 -18.29 0.20
C THR A 5 -20.35 -17.52 -0.88
N GLY A 6 -19.02 -17.56 -0.81
CA GLY A 6 -18.17 -16.78 -1.71
C GLY A 6 -18.08 -15.31 -1.31
N LYS A 7 -17.96 -14.42 -2.31
CA LYS A 7 -17.73 -12.98 -2.09
C LYS A 7 -18.56 -12.14 -3.06
N LEU A 8 -19.02 -10.99 -2.58
CA LEU A 8 -19.45 -9.88 -3.41
C LEU A 8 -18.20 -9.14 -3.88
N VAL A 9 -18.06 -8.97 -5.19
CA VAL A 9 -16.93 -8.26 -5.83
C VAL A 9 -17.46 -7.02 -6.53
N LEU A 10 -16.87 -5.87 -6.24
CA LEU A 10 -17.22 -4.59 -6.83
C LEU A 10 -15.98 -3.96 -7.42
N THR A 11 -16.10 -3.40 -8.62
CA THR A 11 -15.00 -2.75 -9.32
C THR A 11 -15.32 -1.29 -9.55
N LEU A 12 -14.35 -0.40 -9.30
CA LEU A 12 -14.44 1.02 -9.58
C LEU A 12 -13.26 1.41 -10.47
N LYS A 13 -13.55 1.89 -11.67
CA LYS A 13 -12.53 2.48 -12.55
C LYS A 13 -12.47 3.98 -12.31
N THR A 14 -11.26 4.51 -12.06
CA THR A 14 -11.03 5.94 -11.83
C THR A 14 -9.78 6.41 -12.56
N ASN A 15 -9.78 7.68 -12.97
CA ASN A 15 -8.58 8.39 -13.43
C ASN A 15 -7.93 9.19 -12.29
N ALA A 16 -8.32 8.94 -11.03
CA ALA A 16 -7.80 9.59 -9.83
C ALA A 16 -7.84 11.12 -9.85
N CYS A 17 -8.83 11.70 -10.54
CA CYS A 17 -8.99 13.14 -10.76
C CYS A 17 -7.93 13.79 -11.68
N GLU A 18 -7.35 13.01 -12.60
CA GLU A 18 -6.44 13.52 -13.63
C GLU A 18 -6.99 14.77 -14.34
N GLY A 19 -6.15 15.80 -14.46
CA GLY A 19 -6.50 17.10 -15.03
C GLY A 19 -7.14 18.10 -14.07
N LYS A 20 -7.32 17.76 -12.79
CA LYS A 20 -7.86 18.65 -11.76
C LYS A 20 -6.82 18.95 -10.66
N GLU A 21 -7.08 19.97 -9.85
CA GLU A 21 -6.22 20.37 -8.72
C GLU A 21 -6.01 19.26 -7.68
N ASN A 22 -6.99 18.36 -7.56
CA ASN A 22 -6.98 17.24 -6.62
C ASN A 22 -6.53 15.92 -7.27
N PHE A 23 -5.75 15.98 -8.35
CA PHE A 23 -5.20 14.80 -9.00
C PHE A 23 -4.22 14.08 -8.07
N VAL A 24 -4.50 12.81 -7.77
CA VAL A 24 -3.61 11.93 -7.02
C VAL A 24 -2.97 10.96 -8.01
N ARG A 25 -1.67 11.13 -8.27
CA ARG A 25 -0.90 10.19 -9.08
C ARG A 25 -0.28 9.11 -8.22
N TYR A 26 0.40 9.51 -7.14
CA TYR A 26 1.10 8.61 -6.22
C TYR A 26 0.34 8.54 -4.90
N LEU A 27 -0.03 7.33 -4.52
CA LEU A 27 -0.82 7.09 -3.30
C LEU A 27 0.02 7.24 -2.03
N GLU A 28 -0.63 7.70 -0.97
CA GLU A 28 -0.12 7.64 0.40
C GLU A 28 -1.09 6.81 1.27
N HIS A 29 -2.28 7.36 1.52
CA HIS A 29 -3.34 6.69 2.25
C HIS A 29 -4.54 6.43 1.34
N VAL A 30 -5.12 5.24 1.45
CA VAL A 30 -6.35 4.90 0.75
C VAL A 30 -7.43 4.55 1.77
N GLN A 31 -8.62 5.12 1.60
CA GLN A 31 -9.76 4.79 2.44
C GLN A 31 -10.91 4.23 1.60
N ALA A 32 -11.55 3.18 2.11
CA ALA A 32 -12.90 2.79 1.70
C ALA A 32 -13.87 3.11 2.84
N VAL A 33 -14.70 4.12 2.61
CA VAL A 33 -15.80 4.45 3.52
C VAL A 33 -16.97 3.57 3.16
N ILE A 34 -17.37 2.70 4.09
CA ILE A 34 -18.34 1.64 3.82
C ILE A 34 -19.53 1.74 4.76
N THR A 35 -20.72 1.63 4.19
CA THR A 35 -21.97 1.42 4.92
C THR A 35 -22.53 0.05 4.57
N VAL A 36 -22.50 -0.88 5.51
CA VAL A 36 -22.90 -2.28 5.34
C VAL A 36 -23.62 -2.79 6.57
N ASN A 37 -24.74 -3.50 6.39
CA ASN A 37 -25.35 -4.26 7.46
C ASN A 37 -24.99 -5.76 7.35
N ALA A 38 -24.98 -6.44 8.49
CA ALA A 38 -24.76 -7.87 8.56
C ALA A 38 -25.53 -8.47 9.75
N THR A 39 -25.99 -9.71 9.60
CA THR A 39 -26.58 -10.48 10.70
C THR A 39 -25.57 -10.82 11.78
N ARG A 40 -24.27 -10.83 11.44
CA ARG A 40 -23.17 -10.93 12.39
C ARG A 40 -21.93 -10.21 11.85
N ARG A 41 -21.62 -9.04 12.42
CA ARG A 41 -20.54 -8.16 11.94
C ARG A 41 -19.16 -8.80 12.02
N GLY A 42 -18.88 -9.58 13.06
CA GLY A 42 -17.58 -10.22 13.26
C GLY A 42 -17.21 -11.27 12.21
N ASP A 43 -18.17 -11.77 11.45
CA ASP A 43 -17.91 -12.69 10.34
C ASP A 43 -17.69 -11.95 9.00
N LEU A 44 -17.89 -10.63 8.93
CA LEU A 44 -17.53 -9.87 7.72
C LEU A 44 -16.02 -9.91 7.49
N ASN A 45 -15.63 -10.17 6.26
CA ASN A 45 -14.29 -9.96 5.75
C ASN A 45 -14.33 -8.99 4.58
N ILE A 46 -13.48 -7.97 4.61
CA ILE A 46 -13.41 -6.93 3.58
C ILE A 46 -11.96 -6.80 3.12
N ASN A 47 -11.76 -6.94 1.81
CA ASN A 47 -10.46 -6.76 1.18
C ASN A 47 -10.58 -5.74 0.04
N MET A 48 -9.49 -5.01 -0.22
CA MET A 48 -9.36 -4.12 -1.36
C MET A 48 -8.14 -4.53 -2.18
N THR A 49 -8.22 -4.44 -3.50
CA THR A 49 -7.08 -4.62 -4.40
C THR A 49 -6.90 -3.36 -5.24
N SER A 50 -5.68 -2.84 -5.28
CA SER A 50 -5.29 -1.67 -6.06
C SER A 50 -5.19 -1.98 -7.56
N PRO A 51 -5.14 -0.96 -8.44
CA PRO A 51 -4.93 -1.14 -9.87
C PRO A 51 -3.62 -1.88 -10.22
N MET A 52 -2.59 -1.77 -9.37
CA MET A 52 -1.31 -2.45 -9.54
C MET A 52 -1.29 -3.87 -8.94
N GLY A 53 -2.39 -4.32 -8.34
CA GLY A 53 -2.56 -5.69 -7.86
C GLY A 53 -2.26 -5.91 -6.37
N THR A 54 -1.89 -4.86 -5.64
CA THR A 54 -1.64 -4.96 -4.19
C THR A 54 -2.94 -5.17 -3.43
N LYS A 55 -2.99 -6.20 -2.61
CA LYS A 55 -4.17 -6.59 -1.84
C LYS A 55 -4.05 -6.18 -0.37
N SER A 56 -5.02 -5.41 0.11
CA SER A 56 -5.13 -4.95 1.50
C SER A 56 -6.31 -5.61 2.20
N ILE A 57 -6.07 -6.19 3.37
CA ILE A 57 -7.12 -6.66 4.27
C ILE A 57 -7.61 -5.47 5.08
N LEU A 58 -8.81 -4.98 4.78
CA LEU A 58 -9.40 -3.85 5.50
C LEU A 58 -10.11 -4.29 6.78
N LEU A 59 -10.70 -5.48 6.75
CA LEU A 59 -11.36 -6.08 7.90
C LEU A 59 -11.16 -7.59 7.88
N SER A 60 -10.45 -8.10 8.88
CA SER A 60 -10.35 -9.53 9.17
C SER A 60 -11.52 -10.00 10.05
N ARG A 61 -11.77 -11.31 10.05
CA ARG A 61 -12.77 -11.92 10.93
C ARG A 61 -12.45 -11.62 12.40
N ARG A 62 -13.47 -11.25 13.17
CA ARG A 62 -13.37 -10.99 14.61
C ARG A 62 -14.34 -11.89 15.38
N PRO A 63 -13.89 -13.07 15.88
CA PRO A 63 -14.78 -14.08 16.46
C PRO A 63 -15.65 -13.61 17.63
N ARG A 64 -15.20 -12.60 18.39
CA ARG A 64 -15.90 -12.04 19.57
C ARG A 64 -16.84 -10.87 19.23
N ASP A 65 -16.89 -10.44 17.97
CA ASP A 65 -17.80 -9.38 17.52
C ASP A 65 -19.12 -9.98 17.05
N ASP A 66 -20.11 -10.00 17.94
CA ASP A 66 -21.45 -10.57 17.74
C ASP A 66 -22.52 -9.53 17.39
N ASP A 67 -22.11 -8.30 17.00
CA ASP A 67 -23.04 -7.26 16.57
C ASP A 67 -23.90 -7.74 15.39
N SER A 68 -25.22 -7.69 15.58
CA SER A 68 -26.24 -8.08 14.60
C SER A 68 -27.18 -6.93 14.22
N LYS A 69 -26.91 -5.71 14.72
CA LYS A 69 -27.85 -4.59 14.68
C LYS A 69 -27.46 -3.54 13.65
N VAL A 70 -26.19 -3.12 13.67
CA VAL A 70 -25.75 -1.92 12.94
C VAL A 70 -24.85 -2.28 11.77
N GLY A 71 -23.92 -3.21 11.96
CA GLY A 71 -22.83 -3.42 11.02
C GLY A 71 -21.83 -2.25 11.06
N PHE A 72 -21.58 -1.63 9.90
CA PHE A 72 -20.77 -0.42 9.77
C PHE A 72 -21.59 0.66 9.06
N ASP A 73 -21.56 1.88 9.59
CA ASP A 73 -22.20 3.06 9.01
C ASP A 73 -21.13 4.12 8.72
N LYS A 74 -20.95 4.45 7.43
CA LYS A 74 -19.92 5.38 6.94
C LYS A 74 -18.54 5.16 7.57
N TRP A 75 -18.15 3.91 7.76
CA TRP A 75 -16.90 3.58 8.46
C TRP A 75 -15.70 3.69 7.52
N PRO A 76 -14.67 4.51 7.83
CA PRO A 76 -13.52 4.74 6.97
C PRO A 76 -12.42 3.69 7.21
N PHE A 77 -12.52 2.53 6.55
CA PHE A 77 -11.41 1.58 6.54
C PHE A 77 -10.23 2.17 5.75
N MET A 78 -9.00 2.01 6.24
CA MET A 78 -7.81 2.63 5.66
C MET A 78 -6.71 1.60 5.42
N THR A 79 -5.91 1.80 4.37
CA THR A 79 -4.68 1.04 4.12
C THR A 79 -3.55 1.96 3.62
N THR A 80 -2.32 1.59 3.96
CA THR A 80 -1.06 2.18 3.46
C THR A 80 -0.25 1.20 2.62
N HIS A 81 -0.76 -0.01 2.35
CA HIS A 81 0.02 -1.03 1.63
C HIS A 81 0.34 -0.64 0.19
N THR A 82 -0.44 0.27 -0.38
CA THR A 82 -0.35 0.72 -1.77
C THR A 82 0.45 2.02 -1.90
N TRP A 83 1.26 2.38 -0.89
CA TRP A 83 2.02 3.64 -0.89
C TRP A 83 2.95 3.74 -2.10
N GLY A 84 2.91 4.87 -2.79
CA GLY A 84 3.70 5.15 -3.99
C GLY A 84 3.15 4.54 -5.29
N GLU A 85 2.10 3.73 -5.24
CA GLU A 85 1.47 3.18 -6.45
C GLU A 85 0.73 4.25 -7.26
N ASP A 86 0.58 4.00 -8.56
CA ASP A 86 -0.30 4.81 -9.42
C ASP A 86 -1.76 4.58 -9.05
N ALA A 87 -2.45 5.65 -8.68
CA ALA A 87 -3.83 5.59 -8.20
C ALA A 87 -4.86 5.30 -9.30
N ARG A 88 -4.47 5.46 -10.57
CA ARG A 88 -5.35 5.34 -11.74
C ARG A 88 -5.59 3.88 -12.10
N GLY A 89 -6.79 3.59 -12.58
CA GLY A 89 -7.18 2.26 -13.06
C GLY A 89 -8.33 1.68 -12.25
N THR A 90 -8.34 0.36 -12.11
CA THR A 90 -9.47 -0.38 -11.54
C THR A 90 -9.17 -0.82 -10.12
N TRP A 91 -9.95 -0.29 -9.17
CA TRP A 91 -9.96 -0.72 -7.78
C TRP A 91 -11.00 -1.82 -7.59
N THR A 92 -10.67 -2.84 -6.80
CA THR A 92 -11.59 -3.94 -6.49
C THR A 92 -11.86 -4.01 -4.99
N LEU A 93 -13.13 -3.98 -4.60
CA LEU A 93 -13.59 -4.21 -3.23
C LEU A 93 -14.27 -5.58 -3.15
N GLU A 94 -13.81 -6.42 -2.23
CA GLU A 94 -14.37 -7.74 -1.96
C GLU A 94 -14.98 -7.76 -0.56
N LEU A 95 -16.24 -8.17 -0.45
CA LEU A 95 -16.90 -8.43 0.84
C LEU A 95 -17.40 -9.87 0.88
N GLY A 96 -17.17 -10.56 1.99
CA GLY A 96 -17.69 -11.91 2.21
C GLY A 96 -17.89 -12.21 3.68
N PHE A 97 -18.38 -13.41 3.95
CA PHE A 97 -18.52 -13.92 5.31
C PHE A 97 -17.53 -15.06 5.56
N VAL A 98 -16.85 -15.02 6.71
CA VAL A 98 -15.95 -16.06 7.18
C VAL A 98 -16.44 -16.51 8.55
N GLY A 99 -16.95 -17.73 8.62
CA GLY A 99 -17.54 -18.31 9.83
C GLY A 99 -18.19 -19.66 9.54
N SER A 100 -18.63 -20.35 10.58
CA SER A 100 -19.28 -21.66 10.45
C SER A 100 -20.76 -21.56 10.07
N THR A 101 -21.41 -20.45 10.41
CA THR A 101 -22.84 -20.25 10.17
C THR A 101 -23.08 -19.29 8.99
N PRO A 102 -24.00 -19.61 8.07
CA PRO A 102 -24.35 -18.70 6.98
C PRO A 102 -24.87 -17.36 7.52
N GLN A 103 -24.30 -16.27 7.01
CA GLN A 103 -24.69 -14.91 7.36
C GLN A 103 -25.36 -14.20 6.17
N LYS A 104 -26.11 -13.14 6.47
CA LYS A 104 -26.74 -12.27 5.48
C LYS A 104 -26.27 -10.84 5.69
N GLY A 105 -26.09 -10.10 4.60
CA GLY A 105 -25.74 -8.69 4.67
C GLY A 105 -25.99 -7.95 3.36
N LEU A 106 -26.07 -6.64 3.47
CA LEU A 106 -26.27 -5.72 2.37
C LEU A 106 -25.26 -4.58 2.50
N LEU A 107 -24.35 -4.52 1.54
CA LEU A 107 -23.62 -3.29 1.27
C LEU A 107 -24.61 -2.27 0.70
N LYS A 108 -24.74 -1.12 1.37
CA LYS A 108 -25.61 -0.02 0.94
C LYS A 108 -24.86 0.95 0.05
N GLU A 109 -23.67 1.36 0.48
CA GLU A 109 -22.80 2.29 -0.24
C GLU A 109 -21.33 2.04 0.11
N TRP A 110 -20.46 2.45 -0.80
CA TRP A 110 -19.04 2.60 -0.51
C TRP A 110 -18.45 3.75 -1.31
N THR A 111 -17.47 4.42 -0.74
CA THR A 111 -16.73 5.53 -1.36
C THR A 111 -15.24 5.25 -1.28
N LEU A 112 -14.55 5.35 -2.41
CA LEU A 112 -13.09 5.32 -2.48
C LEU A 112 -12.55 6.74 -2.28
N MET A 113 -11.73 6.93 -1.25
CA MET A 113 -10.97 8.16 -1.05
C MET A 113 -9.49 7.89 -1.19
N LEU A 114 -8.87 8.67 -2.07
CA LEU A 114 -7.46 8.57 -2.42
C LEU A 114 -6.75 9.80 -1.88
N HIS A 115 -5.73 9.59 -1.06
CA HIS A 115 -4.86 10.64 -0.55
C HIS A 115 -3.46 10.42 -1.11
N GLY A 116 -2.82 11.49 -1.51
CA GLY A 116 -1.45 11.44 -2.02
C GLY A 116 -1.12 12.66 -2.86
N THR A 117 -0.16 12.50 -3.77
CA THR A 117 0.48 13.60 -4.47
C THR A 117 0.47 13.40 -5.99
N GLN A 118 0.60 14.50 -6.73
CA GLN A 118 0.76 14.47 -8.18
C GLN A 118 2.20 14.19 -8.60
N SER A 119 3.17 14.75 -7.87
CA SER A 119 4.61 14.53 -8.06
C SER A 119 5.08 13.28 -7.33
N ALA A 120 6.12 12.62 -7.84
CA ALA A 120 6.60 11.39 -7.22
C ALA A 120 7.20 11.70 -5.85
N PRO A 121 6.81 10.99 -4.78
CA PRO A 121 7.49 11.12 -3.50
C PRO A 121 8.94 10.61 -3.66
N TYR A 122 9.88 11.21 -2.92
CA TYR A 122 11.29 10.79 -2.82
C TYR A 122 12.25 11.15 -3.97
N ILE A 123 11.86 11.92 -4.99
CA ILE A 123 12.82 12.40 -6.02
C ILE A 123 13.98 13.18 -5.38
N ASP A 124 13.68 14.06 -4.42
CA ASP A 124 14.72 14.81 -3.70
C ASP A 124 15.60 13.93 -2.80
N GLN A 125 15.10 12.80 -2.30
CA GLN A 125 15.92 11.88 -1.49
C GLN A 125 16.93 11.13 -2.34
N VAL A 126 16.54 10.65 -3.52
CA VAL A 126 17.47 9.95 -4.44
C VAL A 126 18.59 10.89 -4.91
N VAL A 127 18.27 12.17 -5.18
CA VAL A 127 19.29 13.18 -5.52
C VAL A 127 20.21 13.47 -4.33
N ARG A 128 19.70 13.42 -3.10
CA ARG A 128 20.44 13.69 -1.87
C ARG A 128 21.23 12.48 -1.34
N ASP A 129 20.84 11.25 -1.72
CA ASP A 129 21.52 10.01 -1.34
C ASP A 129 22.88 9.83 -2.03
N TYR A 130 23.10 10.51 -3.17
CA TYR A 130 24.43 10.70 -3.75
C TYR A 130 25.39 11.47 -2.79
N GLN A 131 24.85 12.19 -1.81
CA GLN A 131 25.58 12.86 -0.74
C GLN A 131 25.27 12.30 0.65
N SER A 132 24.76 11.07 0.74
CA SER A 132 24.56 10.42 2.04
C SER A 132 25.90 10.19 2.75
N LYS A 133 25.94 10.29 4.09
CA LYS A 133 27.15 9.99 4.88
C LYS A 133 27.67 8.57 4.62
N LEU A 134 26.76 7.63 4.33
CA LEU A 134 27.11 6.26 3.96
C LEU A 134 27.82 6.20 2.61
N ALA A 135 27.33 6.93 1.59
CA ALA A 135 28.00 7.04 0.29
C ALA A 135 29.38 7.70 0.42
N MET A 136 29.51 8.73 1.28
CA MET A 136 30.81 9.37 1.54
C MET A 136 31.79 8.45 2.28
N SER A 137 31.33 7.71 3.31
CA SER A 137 32.15 6.73 4.03
C SER A 137 32.66 5.63 3.09
N LYS A 138 31.78 5.11 2.22
CA LYS A 138 32.11 4.08 1.24
C LYS A 138 33.14 4.57 0.22
N LYS A 139 33.03 5.83 -0.21
CA LYS A 139 33.98 6.45 -1.13
C LYS A 139 35.36 6.59 -0.48
N GLN A 140 35.43 7.03 0.77
CA GLN A 140 36.70 7.17 1.49
C GLN A 140 37.38 5.82 1.72
N GLU A 141 36.63 4.79 2.12
CA GLU A 141 37.15 3.42 2.26
C GLU A 141 37.77 2.90 0.95
N LEU A 142 37.12 3.15 -0.19
CA LEU A 142 37.63 2.75 -1.50
C LEU A 142 38.88 3.52 -1.94
N GLU A 143 38.99 4.80 -1.58
CA GLU A 143 40.19 5.61 -1.86
C GLU A 143 41.39 5.13 -1.02
N GLU A 144 41.17 4.82 0.26
CA GLU A 144 42.22 4.26 1.14
C GLU A 144 42.68 2.86 0.67
N GLU A 145 41.75 1.98 0.26
CA GLU A 145 42.08 0.67 -0.31
C GLU A 145 42.90 0.79 -1.62
N LEU A 146 42.58 1.79 -2.45
CA LEU A 146 43.30 2.04 -3.69
C LEU A 146 44.72 2.53 -3.42
N ASP A 147 44.90 3.46 -2.49
CA ASP A 147 46.21 3.99 -2.11
C ASP A 147 47.11 2.89 -1.53
N GLU A 148 46.57 2.02 -0.67
CA GLU A 148 47.30 0.86 -0.17
C GLU A 148 47.69 -0.11 -1.29
N ALA A 149 46.79 -0.37 -2.24
CA ALA A 149 47.07 -1.27 -3.37
C ALA A 149 48.17 -0.71 -4.29
N VAL A 150 48.16 0.60 -4.50
CA VAL A 150 49.20 1.31 -5.28
C VAL A 150 50.54 1.25 -4.56
N GLU A 151 50.57 1.50 -3.25
CA GLU A 151 51.82 1.48 -2.48
C GLU A 151 52.42 0.06 -2.41
N ARG A 152 51.60 -0.96 -2.20
CA ARG A 152 52.03 -2.37 -2.27
C ARG A 152 52.61 -2.71 -3.65
N SER A 153 51.99 -2.20 -4.71
CA SER A 153 52.46 -2.42 -6.08
C SER A 153 53.81 -1.74 -6.31
N LEU A 154 53.98 -0.48 -5.89
CA LEU A 154 55.24 0.27 -5.99
C LEU A 154 56.37 -0.38 -5.18
N GLN A 155 56.10 -0.82 -3.94
CA GLN A 155 57.10 -1.54 -3.15
C GLN A 155 57.50 -2.88 -3.78
N SER A 156 56.57 -3.58 -4.44
CA SER A 156 56.87 -4.82 -5.15
C SER A 156 57.77 -4.59 -6.38
N ILE A 157 57.65 -3.44 -7.03
CA ILE A 157 58.47 -3.04 -8.18
C ILE A 157 59.86 -2.63 -7.70
N LEU A 158 59.95 -1.83 -6.63
CA LEU A 158 61.22 -1.37 -6.06
C LEU A 158 62.06 -2.50 -5.44
N ARG A 159 61.43 -3.56 -4.92
CA ARG A 159 62.14 -4.77 -4.42
C ARG A 159 62.67 -5.69 -5.53
N LYS A 160 62.28 -5.48 -6.80
CA LYS A 160 62.68 -6.31 -7.94
C LYS A 160 63.84 -5.72 -8.76
N ASN A 161 64.38 -4.57 -8.35
CA ASN A 161 65.64 -3.98 -8.82
C ASN A 161 66.73 -4.11 -7.75
#